data_AF-A0A925PPU2-F1
#
_entry.id   AF-A0A925PPU2-F1
#
_cell.length_a   1.000
_cell.length_b   1.000
_cell.length_c   1.000
_cell.angle_alpha   90.00
_cell.angle_beta   90.00
_cell.angle_gamma   90.00
#
_symmetry.space_group_name_H-M   'P 1'
#
loop_
_entity.id
_entity.type
_entity.pdbx_description
1 polymer ?
#
loop_
_entity_poly.entity_id
_entity_poly.type
_entity_poly.pdbx_seq_one_letter_code
_entity_poly.pdbx_strand_id
1 'polypeptide(L)'
;MVSINLLIAILSYMIALCGMLPLFPWLESAPRLIFAAGMIAGIWQDRRGAWPLKNWMFNAAIVPVFLYYAVQFSRTNPVQPVVSVLAIMLAARLGGTKNSRHYLQISALSLFCLASSSLFDLSPLFLVYLALMLLLVAVSLVLLTFYGQDSHMQLARSDLRKVLAAGLLMPLASLPLLLFFFPLLPRTQLPLWNFLAAPASRTSGFSDSVEPGSSSNAGASRVLAFRAEMPPQPQQQLYWRGTVFNRVEGRRWVRIVPPPENSIYAGPRISQTIYPEPGPSRVLPALDAPASLTLQRSQRSPDGVYEFQGRAGKRFIYTAESISTEKLAITGDIKRSFYLTLPDNLPERIKQLADSIRRQGESDASRLEQLETFFRNGSYRYSMSGLPTGERALDQFLFESKQGHCEFFASGFALILRAAGVPARLVGGYLGGEYNQLGGYYLVSDDMAHVWVEVYIAGQGWLRVDPSSFAQNAGAVWGSPRKSLLLKIRITLDSLNHTWNRAVISYDFERQASVVRKAGKSLQGLEAGRALKALLPYLVFAAGVVGLSTSLLCRKRLFPS
;
A
#
# COMPACT_ATOMS: atom_id res chain seq x y z
N MET A 1 32.32 -19.44 -34.32
CA MET A 1 31.26 -20.36 -33.82
C MET A 1 31.07 -20.09 -32.33
N VAL A 2 29.93 -20.43 -31.74
CA VAL A 2 29.64 -20.17 -30.31
C VAL A 2 29.43 -21.50 -29.60
N SER A 3 30.12 -21.72 -28.47
CA SER A 3 29.98 -22.94 -27.67
C SER A 3 28.66 -22.93 -26.89
N ILE A 4 27.91 -24.03 -26.95
CA ILE A 4 26.66 -24.19 -26.19
C ILE A 4 26.92 -24.19 -24.67
N ASN A 5 28.03 -24.79 -24.22
CA ASN A 5 28.41 -24.81 -22.80
C ASN A 5 28.52 -23.40 -22.21
N LEU A 6 29.22 -22.51 -22.90
CA LEU A 6 29.40 -21.14 -22.46
C LEU A 6 28.06 -20.40 -22.42
N LEU A 7 27.21 -20.63 -23.42
CA LEU A 7 25.94 -19.93 -23.56
C LEU A 7 24.92 -20.35 -22.48
N ILE A 8 24.84 -21.64 -22.16
CA ILE A 8 24.01 -22.14 -21.06
C ILE A 8 24.55 -21.67 -19.71
N ALA A 9 25.87 -21.65 -19.52
CA ALA A 9 26.46 -21.12 -18.29
C ALA A 9 26.06 -19.65 -18.09
N ILE A 10 26.29 -18.78 -19.07
CA ILE A 10 25.90 -17.36 -19.03
C ILE A 10 24.41 -17.22 -18.72
N LEU A 11 23.56 -17.97 -19.43
CA LEU A 11 22.12 -17.90 -19.27
C LEU A 11 21.67 -18.35 -17.88
N SER A 12 22.31 -19.37 -17.31
CA SER A 12 22.00 -19.84 -15.95
C SER A 12 22.32 -18.80 -14.88
N TYR A 13 23.40 -18.02 -15.04
CA TYR A 13 23.71 -16.90 -14.16
C TYR A 13 22.75 -15.73 -14.34
N MET A 14 22.34 -15.42 -15.57
CA MET A 14 21.32 -14.40 -15.82
C MET A 14 19.97 -14.79 -15.21
N ILE A 15 19.59 -16.06 -15.31
CA ILE A 15 18.39 -16.63 -14.68
C ILE A 15 18.48 -16.49 -13.15
N ALA A 16 19.59 -16.89 -12.54
CA ALA A 16 19.80 -16.75 -11.11
C ALA A 16 19.73 -15.30 -10.63
N LEU A 17 20.35 -14.38 -11.39
CA LEU A 17 20.30 -12.95 -11.09
C LEU A 17 18.89 -12.39 -11.22
N CYS A 18 18.16 -12.76 -12.29
CA CYS A 18 16.78 -12.33 -12.52
C CYS A 18 15.85 -12.76 -11.38
N GLY A 19 16.02 -14.00 -10.88
CA GLY A 19 15.23 -14.49 -9.74
C GLY A 19 15.59 -13.85 -8.40
N MET A 20 16.85 -13.48 -8.20
CA MET A 20 17.34 -12.99 -6.90
C MET A 20 17.30 -11.47 -6.75
N LEU A 21 17.41 -10.68 -7.81
CA LEU A 21 17.40 -9.22 -7.75
C LEU A 21 16.17 -8.64 -7.02
N PRO A 22 14.92 -9.08 -7.30
CA PRO A 22 13.73 -8.59 -6.59
C PRO A 22 13.69 -8.99 -5.11
N LEU A 23 14.32 -10.13 -4.79
CA LEU A 23 14.36 -10.71 -3.46
C LEU A 23 15.46 -10.12 -2.58
N PHE A 24 16.54 -9.62 -3.21
CA PHE A 24 17.76 -9.17 -2.55
C PHE A 24 17.56 -8.13 -1.43
N PRO A 25 16.68 -7.11 -1.57
CA PRO A 25 16.43 -6.13 -0.50
C PRO A 25 15.81 -6.72 0.76
N TRP A 26 15.12 -7.86 0.63
CA TRP A 26 14.36 -8.50 1.70
C TRP A 26 15.13 -9.62 2.41
N LEU A 27 16.19 -10.15 1.79
CA LEU A 27 17.04 -11.19 2.39
C LEU A 27 17.80 -10.67 3.61
N GLU A 28 18.15 -11.56 4.54
CA GLU A 28 19.10 -11.24 5.60
C GLU A 28 20.52 -11.01 5.04
N SER A 29 21.40 -10.40 5.84
CA SER A 29 22.78 -10.12 5.45
C SER A 29 23.55 -11.38 5.05
N ALA A 30 23.41 -12.48 5.79
CA ALA A 30 24.10 -13.74 5.52
C ALA A 30 23.70 -14.36 4.16
N PRO A 31 22.41 -14.63 3.84
CA PRO A 31 22.00 -15.11 2.53
C PRO A 31 22.43 -14.21 1.36
N ARG A 32 22.42 -12.87 1.52
CA ARG A 32 22.91 -11.93 0.49
C ARG A 32 24.38 -12.16 0.17
N LEU A 33 25.22 -12.23 1.21
CA LEU A 33 26.66 -12.45 1.07
C LEU A 33 26.96 -13.83 0.49
N ILE A 34 26.26 -14.87 0.96
CA ILE A 34 26.41 -16.24 0.46
C ILE A 34 26.02 -16.33 -1.02
N PHE A 35 24.93 -15.69 -1.42
CA PHE A 35 24.53 -15.64 -2.83
C PHE A 35 25.55 -14.91 -3.70
N ALA A 36 26.02 -13.73 -3.28
CA ALA A 36 27.05 -12.99 -4.00
C ALA A 36 28.34 -13.80 -4.13
N ALA A 37 28.79 -14.45 -3.05
CA ALA A 37 29.93 -15.35 -3.07
C ALA A 37 29.72 -16.55 -3.99
N GLY A 38 28.54 -17.18 -3.96
CA GLY A 38 28.17 -18.30 -4.84
C GLY A 38 28.15 -17.91 -6.32
N MET A 39 27.68 -16.72 -6.66
CA MET A 39 27.73 -16.17 -8.02
C MET A 39 29.18 -15.98 -8.48
N ILE A 40 30.02 -15.32 -7.68
CA ILE A 40 31.43 -15.06 -8.01
C ILE A 40 32.20 -16.37 -8.14
N ALA A 41 32.06 -17.26 -7.16
CA ALA A 41 32.74 -18.55 -7.13
C ALA A 41 32.28 -19.46 -8.29
N GLY A 42 30.98 -19.46 -8.61
CA GLY A 42 30.45 -20.22 -9.74
C GLY A 42 31.04 -19.74 -11.07
N ILE A 43 30.99 -18.42 -11.34
CA ILE A 43 31.54 -17.83 -12.58
C ILE A 43 33.04 -18.13 -12.69
N TRP A 44 33.78 -18.02 -11.59
CA TRP A 44 35.21 -18.30 -11.56
C TRP A 44 35.52 -19.79 -11.82
N GLN A 45 34.79 -20.71 -11.19
CA GLN A 45 34.97 -22.15 -11.38
C GLN A 45 34.63 -22.58 -12.82
N ASP A 46 33.54 -22.07 -13.39
CA ASP A 46 33.14 -22.40 -14.76
C ASP A 46 34.13 -21.85 -15.79
N ARG A 47 34.73 -20.67 -15.54
CA ARG A 47 35.80 -20.12 -16.38
C ARG A 47 37.08 -20.94 -16.32
N ARG A 48 37.41 -21.51 -15.16
CA ARG A 48 38.60 -22.36 -14.99
C ARG A 48 38.37 -23.82 -15.40
N GLY A 49 37.12 -24.24 -15.58
CA GLY A 49 36.77 -25.65 -15.83
C GLY A 49 37.16 -26.58 -14.67
N ALA A 50 37.35 -26.02 -13.47
CA ALA A 50 37.80 -26.75 -12.29
C ALA A 50 36.88 -26.43 -11.11
N TRP A 51 36.33 -27.50 -10.51
CA TRP A 51 35.44 -27.40 -9.35
C TRP A 51 36.13 -28.05 -8.14
N PRO A 52 36.86 -27.26 -7.33
CA PRO A 52 37.60 -27.79 -6.18
C PRO A 52 36.67 -28.39 -5.12
N LEU A 53 35.43 -27.88 -5.05
CA LEU A 53 34.42 -28.35 -4.11
C LEU A 53 33.48 -29.35 -4.79
N LYS A 54 33.33 -30.54 -4.20
CA LYS A 54 32.40 -31.57 -4.70
C LYS A 54 30.97 -31.25 -4.25
N ASN A 55 29.98 -31.65 -5.05
CA ASN A 55 28.55 -31.38 -4.76
C ASN A 55 28.08 -31.91 -3.39
N TRP A 56 28.64 -33.00 -2.89
CA TRP A 56 28.27 -33.53 -1.56
C TRP A 56 28.65 -32.56 -0.43
N MET A 57 29.72 -31.76 -0.60
CA MET A 57 30.15 -30.77 0.38
C MET A 57 29.14 -29.63 0.49
N PHE A 58 28.61 -29.19 -0.66
CA PHE A 58 27.53 -28.21 -0.71
C PHE A 58 26.25 -28.76 -0.07
N ASN A 59 25.88 -30.01 -0.37
CA ASN A 59 24.71 -30.65 0.25
C ASN A 59 24.86 -30.79 1.77
N ALA A 60 26.05 -31.19 2.24
CA ALA A 60 26.34 -31.30 3.67
C ALA A 60 26.29 -29.92 4.37
N ALA A 61 26.76 -28.85 3.71
CA ALA A 61 26.69 -27.49 4.24
C ALA A 61 25.26 -26.92 4.28
N ILE A 62 24.36 -27.36 3.39
CA ILE A 62 22.95 -26.93 3.39
C ILE A 62 22.19 -27.49 4.60
N VAL A 63 22.51 -28.69 5.08
CA VAL A 63 21.79 -29.31 6.22
C VAL A 63 21.80 -28.45 7.49
N PRO A 64 22.95 -27.98 8.03
CA PRO A 64 22.95 -27.14 9.22
C PRO A 64 22.28 -25.78 8.99
N VAL A 65 22.40 -25.20 7.79
CA VAL A 65 21.69 -23.97 7.41
C VAL A 65 20.18 -24.18 7.44
N PHE A 66 19.72 -25.31 6.88
CA PHE A 66 18.31 -25.68 6.89
C PHE A 66 17.81 -25.86 8.32
N LEU A 67 18.54 -26.55 9.18
CA LEU A 67 18.17 -26.73 10.59
C LEU A 67 18.10 -25.39 11.33
N TYR A 68 19.08 -24.51 11.13
CA TYR A 68 19.09 -23.17 11.73
C TYR A 68 17.84 -22.36 11.35
N TYR A 69 17.49 -22.31 10.06
CA TYR A 69 16.30 -21.58 9.60
C TYR A 69 14.99 -22.31 9.94
N ALA A 70 14.98 -23.65 9.99
CA ALA A 70 13.81 -24.42 10.40
C ALA A 70 13.38 -24.11 11.85
N VAL A 71 14.35 -23.90 12.75
CA VAL A 71 14.08 -23.51 14.15
C VAL A 71 13.51 -22.08 14.25
N GLN A 72 13.83 -21.19 13.31
CA GLN A 72 13.30 -19.82 13.28
C GLN A 72 11.88 -19.73 12.69
N PHE A 73 11.40 -20.81 12.07
CA PHE A 73 10.07 -20.84 11.51
C PHE A 73 9.02 -20.65 12.62
N SER A 74 8.27 -19.57 12.52
CA SER A 74 7.26 -19.19 13.52
C SER A 74 6.02 -18.62 12.83
N ARG A 75 4.88 -18.61 13.56
CA ARG A 75 3.66 -17.98 13.06
C ARG A 75 3.81 -16.49 12.78
N THR A 76 4.78 -15.84 13.43
CA THR A 76 5.10 -14.41 13.28
C THR A 76 6.05 -14.13 12.13
N ASN A 77 6.90 -15.09 11.75
CA ASN A 77 7.83 -14.97 10.64
C ASN A 77 7.93 -16.27 9.83
N PRO A 78 6.90 -16.64 9.05
CA PRO A 78 6.90 -17.89 8.29
C PRO A 78 7.69 -17.81 6.96
N VAL A 79 7.94 -16.60 6.45
CA VAL A 79 8.47 -16.39 5.09
C VAL A 79 9.99 -16.34 5.07
N GLN A 80 10.58 -15.52 5.95
CA GLN A 80 12.00 -15.21 5.91
C GLN A 80 12.91 -16.45 5.94
N PRO A 81 12.64 -17.47 6.78
CA PRO A 81 13.50 -18.66 6.83
C PRO A 81 13.47 -19.47 5.53
N VAL A 82 12.28 -19.63 4.93
CA VAL A 82 12.09 -20.39 3.68
C VAL A 82 12.85 -19.71 2.54
N VAL A 83 12.72 -18.39 2.44
CA VAL A 83 13.34 -17.59 1.39
C VAL A 83 14.86 -17.57 1.52
N SER A 84 15.37 -17.49 2.74
CA SER A 84 16.81 -17.55 3.02
C SER A 84 17.41 -18.90 2.64
N VAL A 85 16.70 -19.99 2.93
CA VAL A 85 17.11 -21.35 2.50
C VAL A 85 17.13 -21.45 0.97
N LEU A 86 16.10 -20.97 0.27
CA LEU A 86 16.06 -20.99 -1.20
C LEU A 86 17.24 -20.23 -1.82
N ALA A 87 17.53 -19.03 -1.29
CA ALA A 87 18.66 -18.20 -1.73
C ALA A 87 20.01 -18.92 -1.54
N ILE A 88 20.22 -19.58 -0.40
CA ILE A 88 21.46 -20.31 -0.10
C ILE A 88 21.56 -21.58 -0.94
N MET A 89 20.45 -22.30 -1.15
CA MET A 89 20.42 -23.47 -2.04
C MET A 89 20.77 -23.10 -3.47
N LEU A 90 20.27 -21.96 -3.96
CA LEU A 90 20.64 -21.43 -5.28
C LEU A 90 22.14 -21.09 -5.33
N ALA A 91 22.66 -20.40 -4.31
CA ALA A 91 24.09 -20.07 -4.21
C ALA A 91 25.00 -21.32 -4.23
N ALA A 92 24.65 -22.33 -3.43
CA ALA A 92 25.36 -23.61 -3.37
C ALA A 92 25.30 -24.35 -4.70
N ARG A 93 24.13 -24.34 -5.37
CA ARG A 93 23.95 -24.98 -6.68
C ARG A 93 24.79 -24.30 -7.78
N LEU A 94 24.94 -22.98 -7.74
CA LEU A 94 25.80 -22.21 -8.66
C LEU A 94 27.29 -22.53 -8.48
N GLY A 95 27.71 -22.80 -7.24
CA GLY A 95 29.09 -23.14 -6.90
C GLY A 95 29.51 -24.58 -7.21
N GLY A 96 28.57 -25.50 -7.41
CA GLY A 96 28.84 -26.91 -7.70
C GLY A 96 29.08 -27.23 -9.18
N THR A 97 29.42 -28.50 -9.47
CA THR A 97 29.63 -28.98 -10.84
C THR A 97 28.33 -28.95 -11.65
N LYS A 98 28.36 -28.63 -12.95
CA LYS A 98 27.14 -28.39 -13.73
C LYS A 98 26.94 -29.44 -14.82
N ASN A 99 25.83 -30.17 -14.72
CA ASN A 99 25.31 -31.09 -15.74
C ASN A 99 23.91 -30.60 -16.17
N SER A 100 23.29 -31.24 -17.18
CA SER A 100 21.97 -30.84 -17.67
C SER A 100 20.91 -30.72 -16.56
N ARG A 101 20.89 -31.69 -15.64
CA ARG A 101 20.00 -31.67 -14.46
C ARG A 101 20.27 -30.49 -13.53
N HIS A 102 21.53 -30.09 -13.38
CA HIS A 102 21.90 -29.00 -12.48
C HIS A 102 21.49 -27.64 -13.04
N TYR A 103 21.58 -27.45 -14.36
CA TYR A 103 21.03 -26.25 -15.01
C TYR A 103 19.52 -26.14 -14.82
N LEU A 104 18.78 -27.25 -14.92
CA LEU A 104 17.35 -27.27 -14.63
C LEU A 104 17.05 -26.89 -13.17
N GLN A 105 17.85 -27.37 -12.22
CA GLN A 105 17.74 -27.01 -10.80
C GLN A 105 17.98 -25.52 -10.56
N ILE A 106 18.98 -24.91 -11.22
CA ILE A 106 19.23 -23.47 -11.14
C ILE A 106 18.01 -22.70 -11.64
N SER A 107 17.45 -23.07 -12.78
CA SER A 107 16.25 -22.44 -13.34
C SER A 107 15.04 -22.56 -12.41
N ALA A 108 14.80 -23.74 -11.83
CA ALA A 108 13.72 -23.97 -10.89
C ALA A 108 13.88 -23.17 -9.59
N LEU A 109 15.06 -23.21 -8.97
CA LEU A 109 15.35 -22.45 -7.74
C LEU A 109 15.23 -20.94 -7.97
N SER A 110 15.68 -20.45 -9.13
CA SER A 110 15.57 -19.03 -9.50
C SER A 110 14.11 -18.61 -9.69
N LEU A 111 13.28 -19.47 -10.29
CA LEU A 111 11.83 -19.23 -10.40
C LEU A 111 11.16 -19.21 -9.01
N PHE A 112 11.54 -20.11 -8.10
CA PHE A 112 11.03 -20.09 -6.72
C PHE A 112 11.49 -18.86 -5.94
N CYS A 113 12.73 -18.39 -6.15
CA CYS A 113 13.22 -17.15 -5.56
C CYS A 113 12.43 -15.95 -6.07
N LEU A 114 12.16 -15.89 -7.38
CA LEU A 114 11.32 -14.85 -7.95
C LEU A 114 9.90 -14.90 -7.37
N ALA A 115 9.25 -16.07 -7.40
CA ALA A 115 7.91 -16.25 -6.85
C ALA A 115 7.86 -15.87 -5.35
N SER A 116 8.93 -16.12 -4.60
CA SER A 116 9.01 -15.73 -3.19
C SER A 116 9.05 -14.22 -2.99
N SER A 117 9.57 -13.43 -3.94
CA SER A 117 9.60 -11.98 -3.81
C SER A 117 8.19 -11.37 -3.76
N SER A 118 7.20 -12.02 -4.40
CA SER A 118 5.81 -11.56 -4.38
C SER A 118 5.13 -11.70 -3.02
N LEU A 119 5.73 -12.42 -2.07
CA LEU A 119 5.25 -12.52 -0.69
C LEU A 119 5.57 -11.26 0.13
N PHE A 120 6.59 -10.49 -0.27
CA PHE A 120 7.00 -9.27 0.42
C PHE A 120 6.45 -8.02 -0.26
N ASP A 121 6.53 -7.95 -1.59
CA ASP A 121 6.09 -6.80 -2.36
C ASP A 121 5.51 -7.21 -3.71
N LEU A 122 4.39 -6.59 -4.09
CA LEU A 122 3.69 -6.82 -5.36
C LEU A 122 3.86 -5.60 -6.27
N SER A 123 5.09 -5.11 -6.42
CA SER A 123 5.36 -3.99 -7.33
C SER A 123 5.20 -4.38 -8.80
N PRO A 124 4.89 -3.43 -9.71
CA PRO A 124 4.80 -3.68 -11.15
C PRO A 124 6.09 -4.27 -11.74
N LEU A 125 7.24 -3.98 -11.13
CA LEU A 125 8.55 -4.54 -11.53
C LEU A 125 8.57 -6.06 -11.46
N PHE A 126 7.80 -6.68 -10.56
CA PHE A 126 7.67 -8.13 -10.49
C PHE A 126 7.29 -8.75 -11.83
N LEU A 127 6.36 -8.14 -12.60
CA LEU A 127 6.01 -8.65 -13.92
C LEU A 127 7.14 -8.53 -14.94
N VAL A 128 7.95 -7.47 -14.85
CA VAL A 128 9.12 -7.31 -15.73
C VAL A 128 10.11 -8.43 -15.47
N TYR A 129 10.39 -8.71 -14.20
CA TYR A 129 11.23 -9.85 -13.80
C TYR A 129 10.60 -11.20 -14.18
N LEU A 130 9.29 -11.38 -14.00
CA LEU A 130 8.59 -12.61 -14.40
C LEU A 130 8.63 -12.84 -15.90
N ALA A 131 8.35 -11.81 -16.71
CA ALA A 131 8.44 -11.88 -18.16
C ALA A 131 9.87 -12.21 -18.60
N LEU A 132 10.86 -11.50 -18.06
CA LEU A 132 12.27 -11.76 -18.33
C LEU A 132 12.65 -13.19 -17.93
N MET A 133 12.24 -13.65 -16.74
CA MET A 133 12.48 -14.99 -16.24
C MET A 133 11.90 -16.05 -17.16
N LEU A 134 10.65 -15.90 -17.62
CA LEU A 134 10.01 -16.82 -18.55
C LEU A 134 10.72 -16.88 -19.90
N LEU A 135 11.14 -15.72 -20.43
CA LEU A 135 11.93 -15.66 -21.68
C LEU A 135 13.29 -16.36 -21.52
N LEU A 136 14.03 -16.06 -20.45
CA LEU A 136 15.35 -16.65 -20.20
C LEU A 136 15.27 -18.16 -19.98
N VAL A 137 14.29 -18.64 -19.21
CA VAL A 137 14.08 -20.08 -18.97
C VAL A 137 13.68 -20.80 -20.25
N ALA A 138 12.79 -20.22 -21.07
CA ALA A 138 12.40 -20.83 -22.33
C ALA A 138 13.61 -21.03 -23.27
N VAL A 139 14.42 -19.99 -23.43
CA VAL A 139 15.67 -20.08 -24.20
C VAL A 139 16.62 -21.10 -23.59
N SER A 140 16.72 -21.16 -22.26
CA SER A 140 17.59 -22.10 -21.54
C SER A 140 17.16 -23.54 -21.76
N LEU A 141 15.86 -23.83 -21.72
CA LEU A 141 15.33 -25.17 -21.97
C LEU A 141 15.60 -25.62 -23.41
N VAL A 142 15.41 -24.74 -24.40
CA VAL A 142 15.73 -25.05 -25.79
C VAL A 142 17.22 -25.35 -25.96
N LEU A 143 18.12 -24.58 -25.34
CA LEU A 143 19.56 -24.85 -25.44
C LEU A 143 19.95 -26.13 -24.69
N LEU A 144 19.28 -26.44 -23.59
CA LEU A 144 19.54 -27.61 -22.78
C LEU A 144 19.25 -28.92 -23.53
N THR A 145 18.31 -28.92 -24.48
CA THR A 145 18.07 -30.09 -25.34
C THR A 145 19.26 -30.37 -26.26
N PHE A 146 19.85 -29.34 -26.87
CA PHE A 146 21.08 -29.48 -27.67
C PHE A 146 22.28 -29.90 -26.81
N TYR A 147 22.45 -29.28 -25.64
CA TYR A 147 23.51 -29.64 -24.70
C TYR A 147 23.39 -31.09 -24.20
N GLY A 148 22.16 -31.57 -23.99
CA GLY A 148 21.91 -32.95 -23.58
C GLY A 148 22.29 -33.97 -24.66
N GLN A 149 22.28 -33.57 -25.92
CA GLN A 149 22.70 -34.41 -27.05
C GLN A 149 24.21 -34.34 -27.29
N ASP A 150 24.78 -33.13 -27.32
CA ASP A 150 26.23 -32.92 -27.40
C ASP A 150 26.64 -31.64 -26.66
N SER A 151 27.34 -31.82 -25.55
CA SER A 151 27.85 -30.72 -24.72
C SER A 151 28.98 -29.93 -25.40
N HIS A 152 29.71 -30.52 -26.35
CA HIS A 152 30.79 -29.82 -27.05
C HIS A 152 30.35 -29.15 -28.35
N MET A 153 29.05 -29.22 -28.67
CA MET A 153 28.48 -28.65 -29.88
C MET A 153 28.79 -27.14 -30.00
N GLN A 154 29.19 -26.75 -31.21
CA GLN A 154 29.42 -25.35 -31.58
C GLN A 154 28.42 -24.92 -32.64
N LEU A 155 27.68 -23.85 -32.37
CA LEU A 155 26.69 -23.32 -33.29
C LEU A 155 27.28 -22.20 -34.15
N ALA A 156 26.94 -22.20 -35.44
CA ALA A 156 27.14 -21.02 -36.29
C ALA A 156 26.24 -19.87 -35.81
N ARG A 157 26.66 -18.62 -36.04
CA ARG A 157 25.88 -17.44 -35.59
C ARG A 157 24.49 -17.38 -36.24
N SER A 158 24.35 -17.87 -37.46
CA SER A 158 23.08 -18.01 -38.18
C SER A 158 22.12 -18.97 -37.48
N ASP A 159 22.61 -20.13 -37.06
CA ASP A 159 21.77 -21.15 -36.41
C ASP A 159 21.46 -20.79 -34.97
N LEU A 160 22.41 -20.15 -34.27
CA LEU A 160 22.15 -19.57 -32.96
C LEU A 160 21.00 -18.56 -33.00
N ARG A 161 20.93 -17.69 -34.02
CA ARG A 161 19.80 -16.74 -34.18
C ARG A 161 18.47 -17.47 -34.35
N LYS A 162 18.42 -18.58 -35.10
CA LYS A 162 17.21 -19.39 -35.26
C LYS A 162 16.79 -20.04 -33.95
N VAL A 163 17.73 -20.61 -33.21
CA VAL A 163 17.49 -21.25 -31.91
C VAL A 163 16.97 -20.23 -30.89
N LEU A 164 17.58 -19.04 -30.81
CA LEU A 164 17.13 -17.96 -29.94
C LEU A 164 15.75 -17.44 -30.35
N ALA A 165 15.51 -17.27 -31.65
CA ALA A 165 14.20 -16.84 -32.16
C ALA A 165 13.10 -17.85 -31.80
N ALA A 166 13.35 -19.15 -31.98
CA ALA A 166 12.41 -20.20 -31.59
C ALA A 166 12.15 -20.20 -30.07
N GLY A 167 13.20 -20.09 -29.25
CA GLY A 167 13.08 -20.04 -27.79
C GLY A 167 12.34 -18.82 -27.26
N LEU A 168 12.43 -17.66 -27.94
CA LEU A 168 11.67 -16.46 -27.59
C LEU A 168 10.23 -16.49 -28.12
N LEU A 169 9.99 -17.11 -29.27
CA LEU A 169 8.67 -17.17 -29.89
C LEU A 169 7.71 -18.06 -29.11
N MET A 170 8.18 -19.16 -28.51
CA MET A 170 7.36 -20.06 -27.68
C MET A 170 6.61 -19.34 -26.53
N PRO A 171 7.27 -18.61 -25.61
CA PRO A 171 6.58 -17.88 -24.55
C PRO A 171 5.73 -16.73 -25.08
N LEU A 172 6.14 -16.04 -26.15
CA LEU A 172 5.32 -15.00 -26.78
C LEU A 172 4.02 -15.58 -27.36
N ALA A 173 4.08 -16.75 -27.99
CA ALA A 173 2.91 -17.47 -28.48
C ALA A 173 1.99 -17.98 -27.36
N SER A 174 2.51 -18.10 -26.13
CA SER A 174 1.70 -18.45 -24.94
C SER A 174 0.98 -17.26 -24.30
N LEU A 175 1.34 -16.01 -24.63
CA LEU A 175 0.69 -14.81 -24.07
C LEU A 175 -0.81 -14.71 -24.39
N PRO A 176 -1.30 -14.99 -25.62
CA PRO A 176 -2.73 -14.99 -25.90
C PRO A 176 -3.49 -16.01 -25.04
N LEU A 177 -2.89 -17.17 -24.79
CA LEU A 177 -3.45 -18.21 -23.93
C LEU A 177 -3.52 -17.74 -22.47
N LEU A 178 -2.46 -17.08 -21.99
CA LEU A 178 -2.43 -16.48 -20.65
C LEU A 178 -3.49 -15.39 -20.51
N LEU A 179 -3.64 -14.50 -21.49
CA LEU A 179 -4.66 -13.44 -21.50
C LEU A 179 -6.08 -14.02 -21.54
N PHE A 180 -6.27 -15.16 -22.23
CA PHE A 180 -7.53 -15.88 -22.24
C PHE A 180 -7.85 -16.51 -20.88
N PHE A 181 -6.88 -17.15 -20.21
CA PHE A 181 -7.09 -17.79 -18.90
C PHE A 181 -7.11 -16.80 -17.73
N PHE A 182 -6.46 -15.64 -17.84
CA PHE A 182 -6.41 -14.61 -16.81
C PHE A 182 -7.78 -14.24 -16.21
N PRO A 183 -8.85 -14.01 -17.02
CA PRO A 183 -10.19 -13.75 -16.50
C PRO A 183 -10.97 -15.00 -16.06
N LEU A 184 -10.58 -16.20 -16.48
CA LEU A 184 -11.29 -17.45 -16.11
C LEU A 184 -10.92 -17.95 -14.71
N LEU A 185 -9.75 -17.60 -14.19
CA LEU A 185 -9.31 -18.03 -12.86
C LEU A 185 -10.03 -17.20 -11.77
N PRO A 186 -10.88 -17.83 -10.93
CA PRO A 186 -11.61 -17.12 -9.89
C PRO A 186 -10.62 -16.58 -8.85
N ARG A 187 -10.62 -15.26 -8.66
CA ARG A 187 -9.82 -14.61 -7.60
C ARG A 187 -10.69 -14.33 -6.40
N THR A 188 -10.22 -14.76 -5.23
CA THR A 188 -10.89 -14.48 -3.95
C THR A 188 -10.51 -13.09 -3.45
N GLN A 189 -11.48 -12.33 -2.93
CA GLN A 189 -11.26 -11.01 -2.31
C GLN A 189 -10.35 -11.08 -1.07
N LEU A 190 -10.24 -12.26 -0.46
CA LEU A 190 -9.28 -12.57 0.59
C LEU A 190 -8.10 -13.34 -0.04
N PRO A 191 -6.85 -12.87 0.10
CA PRO A 191 -5.69 -13.62 -0.39
C PRO A 191 -5.66 -15.02 0.25
N LEU A 192 -5.66 -16.08 -0.58
CA LEU A 192 -5.71 -17.49 -0.12
C LEU A 192 -4.56 -17.86 0.82
N TRP A 193 -3.42 -17.16 0.72
CA TRP A 193 -2.19 -17.41 1.46
C TRP A 193 -1.78 -16.25 2.38
N ASN A 194 -2.76 -15.51 2.93
CA ASN A 194 -2.49 -14.32 3.74
C ASN A 194 -1.65 -14.58 5.00
N PHE A 195 -1.60 -15.83 5.50
CA PHE A 195 -0.72 -16.18 6.62
C PHE A 195 0.77 -16.18 6.25
N LEU A 196 1.10 -16.19 4.95
CA LEU A 196 2.46 -16.06 4.41
C LEU A 196 2.81 -14.62 4.03
N ALA A 197 1.94 -13.63 4.24
CA ALA A 197 2.31 -12.23 4.01
C ALA A 197 3.07 -11.69 5.23
N ALA A 198 4.21 -11.03 5.01
CA ALA A 198 4.96 -10.40 6.10
C ALA A 198 4.11 -9.29 6.76
N PRO A 199 4.10 -9.15 8.10
CA PRO A 199 3.39 -8.06 8.76
C PRO A 199 3.97 -6.73 8.30
N ALA A 200 3.11 -5.83 7.82
CA ALA A 200 3.51 -4.50 7.38
C ALA A 200 4.19 -3.76 8.54
N SER A 201 5.51 -3.62 8.47
CA SER A 201 6.35 -3.02 9.51
C SER A 201 6.44 -1.49 9.41
N ARG A 202 5.53 -0.85 8.65
CA ARG A 202 5.55 0.60 8.41
C ARG A 202 4.38 1.26 9.12
N THR A 203 4.72 2.04 10.13
CA THR A 203 3.79 2.81 10.96
C THR A 203 3.32 4.06 10.21
N SER A 204 2.31 3.95 9.35
CA SER A 204 1.59 5.12 8.84
C SER A 204 0.37 5.39 9.72
N GLY A 205 0.15 6.66 10.09
CA GLY A 205 -0.98 7.09 10.90
C GLY A 205 -0.67 8.28 11.83
N PHE A 206 -1.67 9.14 12.03
CA PHE A 206 -1.63 10.19 13.05
C PHE A 206 -1.78 9.58 14.46
N SER A 207 -1.24 10.29 15.47
CA SER A 207 -1.23 9.86 16.88
C SER A 207 -2.64 9.70 17.45
N ASP A 208 -2.82 8.73 18.37
CA ASP A 208 -4.07 8.53 19.13
C ASP A 208 -4.32 9.62 20.20
N SER A 209 -3.51 10.67 20.21
CA SER A 209 -3.63 11.82 21.10
C SER A 209 -2.87 13.03 20.60
N VAL A 210 -3.29 14.21 21.05
CA VAL A 210 -2.63 15.50 20.77
C VAL A 210 -2.08 16.09 22.07
N GLU A 211 -0.78 16.43 22.10
CA GLU A 211 -0.14 17.02 23.28
C GLU A 211 0.88 18.09 22.85
N PRO A 212 0.48 19.38 22.84
CA PRO A 212 1.37 20.46 22.46
C PRO A 212 2.62 20.53 23.33
N GLY A 213 3.78 20.58 22.69
CA GLY A 213 5.09 20.61 23.35
C GLY A 213 5.67 19.24 23.69
N SER A 214 4.99 18.15 23.30
CA SER A 214 5.61 16.83 23.17
C SER A 214 6.31 16.71 21.82
N SER A 215 7.38 15.91 21.72
CA SER A 215 8.06 15.64 20.45
C SER A 215 7.21 14.69 19.58
N SER A 216 6.08 15.16 19.06
CA SER A 216 5.26 14.39 18.14
C SER A 216 5.94 14.35 16.76
N ASN A 217 6.45 13.19 16.37
CA ASN A 217 7.02 12.94 15.02
C ASN A 217 5.95 12.92 13.90
N ALA A 218 4.67 13.10 14.23
CA ALA A 218 3.58 13.18 13.26
C ALA A 218 3.79 14.44 12.39
N GLY A 219 3.99 14.25 11.10
CA GLY A 219 4.29 15.34 10.17
C GLY A 219 5.71 15.36 9.59
N ALA A 220 6.66 14.60 10.16
CA ALA A 220 8.07 14.65 9.73
C ALA A 220 8.39 13.78 8.50
N SER A 221 7.60 12.75 8.24
CA SER A 221 7.84 11.78 7.17
C SER A 221 6.79 11.86 6.07
N ARG A 222 7.23 12.01 4.82
CA ARG A 222 6.37 11.98 3.63
C ARG A 222 6.05 10.55 3.18
N VAL A 223 5.58 9.74 4.12
CA VAL A 223 5.07 8.39 3.90
C VAL A 223 3.61 8.52 3.50
N LEU A 224 3.19 7.75 2.49
CA LEU A 224 1.79 7.76 2.05
C LEU A 224 0.91 7.15 3.15
N ALA A 225 -0.18 7.84 3.50
CA ALA A 225 -1.16 7.35 4.46
C ALA A 225 -2.31 6.61 3.74
N PHE A 226 -2.88 7.24 2.70
CA PHE A 226 -3.93 6.63 1.89
C PHE A 226 -4.06 7.31 0.53
N ARG A 227 -4.78 6.65 -0.38
CA ARG A 227 -5.27 7.24 -1.63
C ARG A 227 -6.78 7.35 -1.58
N ALA A 228 -7.35 8.44 -2.12
CA ALA A 228 -8.79 8.65 -2.19
C ALA A 228 -9.22 8.92 -3.64
N GLU A 229 -9.87 7.95 -4.27
CA GLU A 229 -10.45 8.07 -5.62
C GLU A 229 -11.76 8.86 -5.53
N MET A 230 -11.74 10.09 -6.04
CA MET A 230 -12.87 11.01 -6.10
C MET A 230 -12.58 12.17 -7.07
N PRO A 231 -13.61 12.87 -7.60
CA PRO A 231 -13.42 14.06 -8.41
C PRO A 231 -12.65 15.16 -7.66
N PRO A 232 -11.92 16.04 -8.37
CA PRO A 232 -11.16 17.09 -7.74
C PRO A 232 -12.09 18.06 -6.99
N GLN A 233 -11.73 18.38 -5.75
CA GLN A 233 -12.41 19.33 -4.88
C GLN A 233 -11.53 20.55 -4.62
N PRO A 234 -12.11 21.70 -4.25
CA PRO A 234 -11.38 22.88 -3.78
C PRO A 234 -10.46 22.51 -2.61
N GLN A 235 -9.22 23.03 -2.64
CA GLN A 235 -8.20 22.67 -1.64
C GLN A 235 -8.63 23.02 -0.21
N GLN A 236 -9.44 24.08 -0.04
CA GLN A 236 -9.99 24.51 1.25
C GLN A 236 -11.02 23.54 1.83
N GLN A 237 -11.52 22.57 1.05
CA GLN A 237 -12.52 21.60 1.50
C GLN A 237 -11.89 20.24 1.84
N LEU A 238 -10.60 20.04 1.54
CA LEU A 238 -9.89 18.76 1.71
C LEU A 238 -9.46 18.50 3.17
N TYR A 239 -10.43 18.52 4.08
CA TYR A 239 -10.24 18.08 5.46
C TYR A 239 -10.64 16.60 5.54
N TRP A 240 -9.68 15.74 5.86
CA TRP A 240 -9.89 14.31 6.01
C TRP A 240 -10.04 13.99 7.49
N ARG A 241 -11.29 13.88 7.96
CA ARG A 241 -11.61 13.52 9.35
C ARG A 241 -11.10 12.12 9.63
N GLY A 242 -10.25 12.01 10.64
CA GLY A 242 -9.84 10.73 11.21
C GLY A 242 -10.52 10.50 12.55
N THR A 243 -9.98 11.14 13.59
CA THR A 243 -10.40 10.98 14.98
C THR A 243 -10.90 12.30 15.58
N VAL A 244 -11.56 12.22 16.73
CA VAL A 244 -12.02 13.38 17.50
C VAL A 244 -11.53 13.24 18.93
N PHE A 245 -10.87 14.29 19.43
CA PHE A 245 -10.41 14.39 20.80
C PHE A 245 -11.31 15.37 21.57
N ASN A 246 -11.96 14.85 22.61
CA ASN A 246 -13.01 15.57 23.33
C ASN A 246 -12.70 15.75 24.82
N ARG A 247 -11.71 15.04 25.37
CA ARG A 247 -11.26 15.20 26.76
C ARG A 247 -9.83 15.69 26.81
N VAL A 248 -9.54 16.52 27.81
CA VAL A 248 -8.18 16.93 28.16
C VAL A 248 -7.84 16.23 29.47
N GLU A 249 -6.83 15.37 29.45
CA GLU A 249 -6.27 14.69 30.62
C GLU A 249 -4.86 15.22 30.86
N GLY A 250 -4.69 16.00 31.93
CA GLY A 250 -3.47 16.79 32.15
C GLY A 250 -3.25 17.79 31.03
N ARG A 251 -2.36 17.47 30.09
CA ARG A 251 -2.04 18.30 28.91
C ARG A 251 -2.39 17.65 27.58
N ARG A 252 -2.88 16.41 27.64
CA ARG A 252 -3.08 15.56 26.49
C ARG A 252 -4.56 15.54 26.12
N TRP A 253 -4.84 15.80 24.86
CA TRP A 253 -6.15 15.59 24.28
C TRP A 253 -6.31 14.13 23.91
N VAL A 254 -7.35 13.51 24.46
CA VAL A 254 -7.67 12.11 24.28
C VAL A 254 -9.09 11.93 23.78
N ARG A 255 -9.32 10.78 23.15
CA ARG A 255 -10.63 10.35 22.68
C ARG A 255 -11.34 9.57 23.78
N ILE A 256 -12.53 10.03 24.14
CA ILE A 256 -13.50 9.27 24.94
C ILE A 256 -14.77 9.15 24.10
N VAL A 257 -15.50 8.04 24.18
CA VAL A 257 -16.76 7.89 23.44
C VAL A 257 -17.73 9.00 23.90
N PRO A 258 -18.19 9.87 22.98
CA PRO A 258 -19.09 10.96 23.34
C PRO A 258 -20.49 10.44 23.65
N PRO A 259 -21.31 11.20 24.39
CA PRO A 259 -22.74 10.96 24.49
C PRO A 259 -23.40 10.90 23.10
N PRO A 260 -24.55 10.22 22.96
CA PRO A 260 -25.28 10.16 21.68
C PRO A 260 -25.59 11.56 21.14
N GLU A 261 -25.24 11.79 19.88
CA GLU A 261 -25.49 13.02 19.11
C GLU A 261 -26.06 12.63 17.75
N ASN A 262 -27.17 13.26 17.37
CA ASN A 262 -27.84 12.97 16.10
C ASN A 262 -27.48 14.04 15.06
N SER A 263 -26.33 13.87 14.40
CA SER A 263 -25.91 14.77 13.33
C SER A 263 -26.78 14.60 12.08
N ILE A 264 -27.17 15.73 11.47
CA ILE A 264 -27.98 15.80 10.26
C ILE A 264 -27.04 15.96 9.05
N TYR A 265 -27.12 14.99 8.15
CA TYR A 265 -26.31 14.93 6.95
C TYR A 265 -27.14 15.38 5.74
N ALA A 266 -27.32 16.70 5.62
CA ALA A 266 -28.02 17.34 4.50
C ALA A 266 -27.04 18.12 3.62
N GLY A 267 -27.01 17.83 2.32
CA GLY A 267 -26.19 18.55 1.33
C GLY A 267 -25.67 17.67 0.19
N PRO A 268 -24.87 18.25 -0.73
CA PRO A 268 -24.24 17.51 -1.82
C PRO A 268 -23.32 16.41 -1.29
N ARG A 269 -23.48 15.20 -1.81
CA ARG A 269 -22.69 14.03 -1.44
C ARG A 269 -21.49 13.87 -2.34
N ILE A 270 -20.34 13.61 -1.74
CA ILE A 270 -19.08 13.27 -2.40
C ILE A 270 -18.79 11.80 -2.08
N SER A 271 -18.84 10.96 -3.11
CA SER A 271 -18.44 9.56 -3.00
C SER A 271 -16.94 9.44 -3.18
N GLN A 272 -16.30 8.70 -2.29
CA GLN A 272 -14.85 8.49 -2.26
C GLN A 272 -14.55 7.01 -2.03
N THR A 273 -13.64 6.45 -2.81
CA THR A 273 -13.09 5.11 -2.57
C THR A 273 -11.69 5.26 -1.99
N ILE A 274 -11.50 4.77 -0.77
CA ILE A 274 -10.27 4.99 -0.02
C ILE A 274 -9.45 3.71 0.06
N TYR A 275 -8.16 3.85 -0.24
CA TYR A 275 -7.14 2.82 -0.25
C TYR A 275 -6.11 3.16 0.84
N PRO A 276 -6.37 2.79 2.10
CA PRO A 276 -5.44 3.00 3.21
C PRO A 276 -4.16 2.17 3.03
N GLU A 277 -3.02 2.75 3.37
CA GLU A 277 -1.80 1.98 3.58
C GLU A 277 -1.92 1.18 4.89
N PRO A 278 -1.39 -0.06 4.93
CA PRO A 278 -1.54 -0.91 6.10
C PRO A 278 -0.77 -0.34 7.30
N GLY A 279 -1.51 -0.04 8.37
CA GLY A 279 -0.97 0.51 9.62
C GLY A 279 -1.69 0.00 10.87
N PRO A 280 -1.21 0.37 12.07
CA PRO A 280 -1.80 -0.05 13.34
C PRO A 280 -3.12 0.65 13.68
N SER A 281 -3.36 1.83 13.08
CA SER A 281 -4.58 2.59 13.33
C SER A 281 -5.81 1.84 12.85
N ARG A 282 -6.87 1.88 13.66
CA ARG A 282 -8.19 1.34 13.31
C ARG A 282 -9.12 2.41 12.74
N VAL A 283 -8.70 3.67 12.78
CA VAL A 283 -9.50 4.79 12.33
C VAL A 283 -9.57 4.79 10.81
N LEU A 284 -10.77 5.03 10.28
CA LEU A 284 -11.03 5.07 8.85
C LEU A 284 -11.17 6.53 8.42
N PRO A 285 -10.09 7.17 7.91
CA PRO A 285 -10.16 8.56 7.48
C PRO A 285 -11.12 8.72 6.30
N ALA A 286 -11.83 9.85 6.26
CA ALA A 286 -12.74 10.18 5.18
C ALA A 286 -12.87 11.71 5.08
N LEU A 287 -13.20 12.23 3.89
CA LEU A 287 -13.55 13.65 3.74
C LEU A 287 -14.60 14.06 4.78
N ASP A 288 -14.40 15.21 5.41
CA ASP A 288 -15.28 15.74 6.45
C ASP A 288 -16.48 16.47 5.81
N ALA A 289 -17.74 16.16 6.14
CA ALA A 289 -18.23 15.25 7.17
C ALA A 289 -18.73 13.90 6.60
N PRO A 290 -18.23 12.73 7.09
CA PRO A 290 -18.63 11.43 6.54
C PRO A 290 -20.03 11.01 7.01
N ALA A 291 -20.97 10.93 6.06
CA ALA A 291 -22.36 10.57 6.29
C ALA A 291 -22.55 9.04 6.40
N SER A 292 -21.87 8.28 5.54
CA SER A 292 -21.91 6.81 5.55
C SER A 292 -20.58 6.22 5.10
N LEU A 293 -20.28 5.00 5.56
CA LEU A 293 -19.08 4.25 5.17
C LEU A 293 -19.45 2.78 4.98
N THR A 294 -19.09 2.23 3.82
CA THR A 294 -19.35 0.82 3.47
C THR A 294 -18.06 0.01 3.62
N LEU A 295 -17.97 -0.73 4.72
CA LEU A 295 -16.93 -1.72 4.98
C LEU A 295 -17.49 -2.76 5.96
N GLN A 296 -17.23 -4.05 5.75
CA GLN A 296 -17.61 -5.06 6.73
C GLN A 296 -16.88 -4.81 8.06
N ARG A 297 -17.60 -4.87 9.18
CA ARG A 297 -17.06 -4.63 10.53
C ARG A 297 -16.55 -3.20 10.78
N SER A 298 -17.12 -2.20 10.12
CA SER A 298 -16.97 -0.81 10.54
C SER A 298 -17.99 -0.44 11.61
N GLN A 299 -17.59 0.42 12.55
CA GLN A 299 -18.48 1.03 13.53
C GLN A 299 -18.36 2.54 13.42
N ARG A 300 -19.49 3.23 13.57
CA ARG A 300 -19.56 4.69 13.62
C ARG A 300 -19.79 5.14 15.05
N SER A 301 -19.01 6.11 15.50
CA SER A 301 -19.18 6.82 16.77
C SER A 301 -20.09 8.06 16.60
N PRO A 302 -20.78 8.55 17.65
CA PRO A 302 -21.69 9.69 17.54
C PRO A 302 -21.05 10.98 17.01
N ASP A 303 -19.74 11.17 17.27
CA ASP A 303 -18.93 12.27 16.75
C ASP A 303 -18.46 12.07 15.29
N GLY A 304 -19.05 11.14 14.54
CA GLY A 304 -18.77 10.96 13.11
C GLY A 304 -17.44 10.28 12.78
N VAL A 305 -16.76 9.71 13.77
CA VAL A 305 -15.55 8.89 13.56
C VAL A 305 -15.95 7.47 13.19
N TYR A 306 -15.24 6.90 12.22
CA TYR A 306 -15.40 5.51 11.81
C TYR A 306 -14.18 4.69 12.22
N GLU A 307 -14.42 3.51 12.80
CA GLU A 307 -13.38 2.61 13.25
C GLU A 307 -13.61 1.20 12.71
N PHE A 308 -12.52 0.51 12.35
CA PHE A 308 -12.54 -0.87 11.91
C PHE A 308 -12.39 -1.83 13.10
N GLN A 309 -13.34 -2.75 13.27
CA GLN A 309 -13.35 -3.72 14.37
C GLN A 309 -12.58 -5.02 14.06
N GLY A 310 -11.87 -5.09 12.92
CA GLY A 310 -11.00 -6.22 12.59
C GLY A 310 -9.57 -6.07 13.13
N ARG A 311 -8.69 -6.99 12.73
CA ARG A 311 -7.26 -6.85 13.01
C ARG A 311 -6.67 -5.76 12.11
N ALA A 312 -6.04 -4.75 12.72
CA ALA A 312 -5.29 -3.71 12.03
C ALA A 312 -4.11 -4.29 11.23
N GLY A 313 -3.53 -3.49 10.32
CA GLY A 313 -2.36 -3.87 9.51
C GLY A 313 -2.65 -4.69 8.25
N LYS A 314 -3.93 -4.92 7.90
CA LYS A 314 -4.31 -5.55 6.62
C LYS A 314 -4.64 -4.48 5.57
N ARG A 315 -4.34 -4.76 4.30
CA ARG A 315 -4.83 -3.96 3.17
C ARG A 315 -6.32 -4.25 2.98
N PHE A 316 -7.14 -3.20 3.02
CA PHE A 316 -8.56 -3.25 2.70
C PHE A 316 -8.93 -1.98 1.93
N ILE A 317 -10.07 -2.01 1.26
CA ILE A 317 -10.63 -0.87 0.52
C ILE A 317 -12.01 -0.63 1.09
N TYR A 318 -12.39 0.64 1.23
CA TYR A 318 -13.73 1.02 1.64
C TYR A 318 -14.23 2.22 0.85
N THR A 319 -15.54 2.33 0.75
CA THR A 319 -16.19 3.51 0.19
C THR A 319 -16.79 4.34 1.31
N ALA A 320 -16.65 5.66 1.21
CA ALA A 320 -17.32 6.58 2.10
C ALA A 320 -18.11 7.60 1.28
N GLU A 321 -19.23 8.05 1.82
CA GLU A 321 -19.97 9.18 1.31
C GLU A 321 -19.92 10.30 2.33
N SER A 322 -19.40 11.44 1.90
CA SER A 322 -19.26 12.63 2.74
C SER A 322 -20.10 13.76 2.21
N ILE A 323 -20.44 14.71 3.08
CA ILE A 323 -21.16 15.92 2.70
C ILE A 323 -20.20 17.08 2.71
N SER A 324 -20.21 17.84 1.62
CA SER A 324 -19.46 19.08 1.51
C SER A 324 -20.14 20.16 2.36
N THR A 325 -19.78 20.25 3.64
CA THR A 325 -20.26 21.29 4.55
C THR A 325 -19.17 21.67 5.56
N GLU A 326 -19.18 22.93 5.99
CA GLU A 326 -18.39 23.41 7.14
C GLU A 326 -19.19 23.36 8.44
N LYS A 327 -20.51 23.15 8.33
CA LYS A 327 -21.47 23.13 9.43
C LYS A 327 -22.20 21.80 9.45
N LEU A 328 -22.04 21.06 10.54
CA LEU A 328 -22.74 19.81 10.77
C LEU A 328 -23.87 20.06 11.78
N ALA A 329 -25.08 20.20 11.25
CA ALA A 329 -26.28 20.38 12.07
C ALA A 329 -26.53 19.16 12.97
N ILE A 330 -27.15 19.37 14.12
CA ILE A 330 -27.52 18.30 15.07
C ILE A 330 -29.00 18.46 15.42
N THR A 331 -29.71 17.33 15.52
CA THR A 331 -31.06 17.29 16.09
C THR A 331 -30.98 17.30 17.61
N GLY A 332 -31.55 18.33 18.24
CA GLY A 332 -31.51 18.50 19.70
C GLY A 332 -30.28 19.29 20.17
N ASP A 333 -29.92 19.13 21.45
CA ASP A 333 -28.77 19.78 22.07
C ASP A 333 -27.70 18.76 22.45
N ILE A 334 -26.45 19.22 22.59
CA ILE A 334 -25.33 18.40 23.05
C ILE A 334 -25.23 18.43 24.58
N LYS A 335 -24.56 17.43 25.16
CA LYS A 335 -24.19 17.49 26.59
C LYS A 335 -23.03 18.50 26.78
N ARG A 336 -23.34 19.79 26.84
CA ARG A 336 -22.34 20.89 26.93
C ARG A 336 -21.25 20.63 27.97
N SER A 337 -21.61 20.16 29.17
CA SER A 337 -20.65 19.88 30.25
C SER A 337 -19.56 18.87 29.87
N PHE A 338 -19.85 17.92 28.97
CA PHE A 338 -18.86 16.98 28.44
C PHE A 338 -17.78 17.70 27.63
N TYR A 339 -18.17 18.71 26.83
CA TYR A 339 -17.29 19.47 25.95
C TYR A 339 -16.72 20.74 26.58
N LEU A 340 -17.13 21.09 27.80
CA LEU A 340 -16.60 22.22 28.56
C LEU A 340 -15.57 21.79 29.62
N THR A 341 -15.18 20.51 29.63
CA THR A 341 -14.15 20.04 30.58
C THR A 341 -12.81 20.70 30.28
N LEU A 342 -12.18 21.24 31.32
CA LEU A 342 -10.88 21.90 31.33
C LEU A 342 -9.87 21.04 32.12
N PRO A 343 -8.56 21.20 31.86
CA PRO A 343 -7.52 20.59 32.69
C PRO A 343 -7.49 21.24 34.08
N ASP A 344 -7.13 20.46 35.10
CA ASP A 344 -7.09 20.91 36.51
C ASP A 344 -6.19 22.14 36.70
N ASN A 345 -5.03 22.15 36.02
CA ASN A 345 -4.03 23.22 36.09
C ASN A 345 -4.04 24.10 34.83
N LEU A 346 -5.17 24.73 34.52
CA LEU A 346 -5.24 25.70 33.42
C LEU A 346 -4.46 26.98 33.78
N PRO A 347 -3.51 27.45 32.95
CA PRO A 347 -2.74 28.68 33.20
C PRO A 347 -3.64 29.91 33.40
N GLU A 348 -3.25 30.76 34.36
CA GLU A 348 -4.05 31.93 34.76
C GLU A 348 -4.26 32.93 33.62
N ARG A 349 -3.26 33.15 32.76
CA ARG A 349 -3.36 34.02 31.59
C ARG A 349 -4.41 33.54 30.59
N ILE A 350 -4.57 32.22 30.44
CA ILE A 350 -5.61 31.62 29.58
C ILE A 350 -6.99 31.87 30.20
N LYS A 351 -7.15 31.72 31.51
CA LYS A 351 -8.40 32.02 32.22
C LYS A 351 -8.78 33.49 32.06
N GLN A 352 -7.85 34.40 32.29
CA GLN A 352 -8.08 35.84 32.15
C GLN A 352 -8.51 36.24 30.73
N LEU A 353 -7.85 35.67 29.71
CA LEU A 353 -8.26 35.88 28.31
C LEU A 353 -9.66 35.32 28.04
N ALA A 354 -9.94 34.10 28.49
CA ALA A 354 -11.27 33.50 28.33
C ALA A 354 -12.37 34.31 29.03
N ASP A 355 -12.11 34.84 30.23
CA ASP A 355 -13.03 35.70 30.97
C ASP A 355 -13.26 37.05 30.28
N SER A 356 -12.25 37.60 29.60
CA SER A 356 -12.45 38.81 28.79
C SER A 356 -13.36 38.54 27.58
N ILE A 357 -13.14 37.43 26.87
CA ILE A 357 -13.96 37.02 25.71
C ILE A 357 -15.39 36.72 26.15
N ARG A 358 -15.54 36.02 27.28
CA ARG A 358 -16.86 35.71 27.84
C ARG A 358 -17.64 36.97 28.24
N ARG A 359 -16.98 37.99 28.80
CA ARG A 359 -17.63 39.24 29.21
C ARG A 359 -18.00 40.13 28.02
N GLN A 360 -17.18 40.13 26.98
CA GLN A 360 -17.41 40.93 25.78
C GLN A 360 -18.42 40.27 24.83
N GLY A 361 -18.59 38.94 24.86
CA GLY A 361 -19.47 38.19 23.97
C GLY A 361 -20.74 37.67 24.64
N GLU A 362 -21.90 38.16 24.19
CA GLU A 362 -23.22 37.77 24.72
C GLU A 362 -23.65 36.36 24.29
N SER A 363 -23.18 35.88 23.13
CA SER A 363 -23.50 34.56 22.57
C SER A 363 -22.27 33.73 22.28
N ASP A 364 -22.44 32.40 22.15
CA ASP A 364 -21.35 31.49 21.78
C ASP A 364 -20.71 31.88 20.43
N ALA A 365 -21.50 32.38 19.48
CA ALA A 365 -21.02 32.85 18.18
C ALA A 365 -20.18 34.14 18.31
N SER A 366 -20.61 35.09 19.14
CA SER A 366 -19.86 36.33 19.40
C SER A 366 -18.52 36.04 20.11
N ARG A 367 -18.52 35.10 21.06
CA ARG A 367 -17.28 34.65 21.73
C ARG A 367 -16.31 33.98 20.78
N LEU A 368 -16.82 33.16 19.84
CA LEU A 368 -16.01 32.58 18.77
C LEU A 368 -15.36 33.68 17.91
N GLU A 369 -16.16 34.62 17.43
CA GLU A 369 -15.69 35.72 16.59
C GLU A 369 -14.58 36.53 17.26
N GLN A 370 -14.74 36.89 18.54
CA GLN A 370 -13.71 37.61 19.30
C GLN A 370 -12.41 36.84 19.42
N LEU A 371 -12.49 35.52 19.64
CA LEU A 371 -11.29 34.69 19.69
C LEU A 371 -10.62 34.59 18.31
N GLU A 372 -11.39 34.47 17.22
CA GLU A 372 -10.83 34.54 15.88
C GLU A 372 -10.10 35.87 15.64
N THR A 373 -10.71 37.00 16.02
CA THR A 373 -10.08 38.33 15.93
C THR A 373 -8.79 38.38 16.75
N PHE A 374 -8.78 37.82 17.95
CA PHE A 374 -7.57 37.75 18.80
C PHE A 374 -6.43 37.00 18.09
N PHE A 375 -6.69 35.86 17.46
CA PHE A 375 -5.66 35.12 16.72
C PHE A 375 -5.24 35.84 15.43
N ARG A 376 -6.16 36.43 14.68
CA ARG A 376 -5.83 37.18 13.45
C ARG A 376 -4.96 38.41 13.74
N ASN A 377 -5.23 39.11 14.84
CA ASN A 377 -4.50 40.32 15.24
C ASN A 377 -3.25 40.02 16.09
N GLY A 378 -3.12 38.81 16.61
CA GLY A 378 -2.07 38.45 17.56
C GLY A 378 -0.67 38.28 16.95
N SER A 379 -0.53 38.38 15.62
CA SER A 379 0.73 38.16 14.89
C SER A 379 1.32 36.75 15.05
N TYR A 380 0.45 35.74 15.12
CA TYR A 380 0.87 34.34 15.23
C TYR A 380 1.48 33.82 13.92
N ARG A 381 2.45 32.90 14.03
CA ARG A 381 3.14 32.27 12.91
C ARG A 381 3.11 30.75 13.03
N TYR A 382 2.94 30.08 11.91
CA TYR A 382 3.03 28.62 11.81
C TYR A 382 4.51 28.21 11.70
N SER A 383 4.99 27.34 12.59
CA SER A 383 6.36 26.80 12.57
C SER A 383 6.37 25.35 13.03
N MET A 384 7.28 24.55 12.44
CA MET A 384 7.57 23.17 12.86
C MET A 384 8.87 23.06 13.68
N SER A 385 9.59 24.17 13.88
CA SER A 385 10.87 24.22 14.59
C SER A 385 10.92 25.36 15.60
N GLY A 386 11.79 25.22 16.61
CA GLY A 386 11.98 26.23 17.65
C GLY A 386 10.75 26.44 18.53
N LEU A 387 9.96 25.39 18.73
CA LEU A 387 8.68 25.47 19.42
C LEU A 387 8.84 25.37 20.95
N PRO A 388 7.94 26.01 21.71
CA PRO A 388 7.88 25.85 23.16
C PRO A 388 7.74 24.38 23.58
N THR A 389 8.42 23.98 24.65
CA THR A 389 8.37 22.62 25.21
C THR A 389 8.10 22.66 26.71
N GLY A 390 7.76 21.52 27.31
CA GLY A 390 7.49 21.45 28.74
C GLY A 390 6.13 22.04 29.14
N GLU A 391 5.87 22.14 30.45
CA GLU A 391 4.53 22.40 31.03
C GLU A 391 3.90 23.72 30.60
N ARG A 392 4.72 24.73 30.36
CA ARG A 392 4.28 26.06 29.94
C ARG A 392 4.23 26.24 28.42
N ALA A 393 4.40 25.16 27.63
CA ALA A 393 4.49 25.27 26.18
C ALA A 393 3.30 26.01 25.55
N LEU A 394 2.07 25.72 25.99
CA LEU A 394 0.88 26.37 25.46
C LEU A 394 0.75 27.83 25.89
N ASP A 395 1.11 28.16 27.14
CA ASP A 395 1.16 29.54 27.66
C ASP A 395 2.20 30.38 26.89
N GLN A 396 3.41 29.82 26.72
CA GLN A 396 4.50 30.42 25.95
C GLN A 396 4.13 30.59 24.47
N PHE A 397 3.40 29.65 23.88
CA PHE A 397 2.88 29.81 22.52
C PHE A 397 1.91 30.99 22.44
N LEU A 398 0.89 31.02 23.30
CA LEU A 398 -0.18 32.01 23.22
C LEU A 398 0.32 33.44 23.45
N PHE A 399 1.25 33.62 24.39
CA PHE A 399 1.52 34.97 24.88
C PHE A 399 2.98 35.43 24.78
N GLU A 400 3.91 34.57 24.40
CA GLU A 400 5.34 34.91 24.33
C GLU A 400 5.88 34.68 22.91
N SER A 401 6.06 33.42 22.52
CA SER A 401 6.68 33.03 21.25
C SER A 401 5.80 33.25 20.03
N LYS A 402 4.47 33.12 20.18
CA LYS A 402 3.46 33.24 19.10
C LYS A 402 3.76 32.37 17.88
N GLN A 403 4.48 31.27 18.09
CA GLN A 403 4.95 30.35 17.05
C GLN A 403 4.57 28.91 17.42
N GLY A 404 3.81 28.24 16.56
CA GLY A 404 3.28 26.90 16.82
C GLY A 404 2.91 26.15 15.54
N HIS A 405 2.71 24.84 15.63
CA HIS A 405 2.06 24.05 14.58
C HIS A 405 0.56 23.85 14.89
N CYS A 406 -0.14 23.11 14.05
CA CYS A 406 -1.59 22.91 14.12
C CYS A 406 -2.11 22.55 15.52
N GLU A 407 -1.44 21.64 16.23
CA GLU A 407 -1.83 21.24 17.60
C GLU A 407 -1.80 22.38 18.62
N PHE A 408 -0.81 23.28 18.55
CA PHE A 408 -0.72 24.46 19.44
C PHE A 408 -1.88 25.41 19.20
N PHE A 409 -2.13 25.73 17.93
CA PHE A 409 -3.24 26.57 17.51
C PHE A 409 -4.59 25.97 17.92
N ALA A 410 -4.83 24.71 17.55
CA ALA A 410 -6.09 24.03 17.83
C ALA A 410 -6.34 23.86 19.34
N SER A 411 -5.32 23.41 20.10
CA SER A 411 -5.44 23.21 21.55
C SER A 411 -5.65 24.52 22.29
N GLY A 412 -4.88 25.57 21.97
CA GLY A 412 -5.02 26.88 22.59
C GLY A 412 -6.39 27.49 22.33
N PHE A 413 -6.82 27.45 21.06
CA PHE A 413 -8.13 27.94 20.66
C PHE A 413 -9.28 27.20 21.36
N ALA A 414 -9.26 25.87 21.36
CA ALA A 414 -10.29 25.06 21.99
C ALA A 414 -10.33 25.25 23.51
N LEU A 415 -9.19 25.34 24.20
CA LEU A 415 -9.16 25.57 25.66
C LEU A 415 -9.70 26.95 26.03
N ILE A 416 -9.36 28.00 25.27
CA ILE A 416 -9.88 29.36 25.51
C ILE A 416 -11.40 29.37 25.31
N LEU A 417 -11.92 28.75 24.25
CA LEU A 417 -13.36 28.63 24.01
C LEU A 417 -14.08 27.90 25.15
N ARG A 418 -13.54 26.74 25.56
CA ARG A 418 -14.11 25.96 26.67
C ARG A 418 -14.15 26.77 27.97
N ALA A 419 -13.07 27.50 28.27
CA ALA A 419 -13.01 28.37 29.44
C ALA A 419 -13.97 29.57 29.32
N ALA A 420 -14.24 30.05 28.11
CA ALA A 420 -15.24 31.09 27.83
C ALA A 420 -16.69 30.54 27.80
N GLY A 421 -16.90 29.24 28.07
CA GLY A 421 -18.21 28.61 28.13
C GLY A 421 -18.75 28.11 26.79
N VAL A 422 -17.93 28.10 25.73
CA VAL A 422 -18.28 27.62 24.38
C VAL A 422 -17.81 26.17 24.20
N PRO A 423 -18.71 25.21 23.89
CA PRO A 423 -18.33 23.82 23.71
C PRO A 423 -17.47 23.65 22.46
N ALA A 424 -16.28 23.08 22.60
CA ALA A 424 -15.35 22.86 21.50
C ALA A 424 -14.70 21.48 21.61
N ARG A 425 -14.27 20.89 20.49
CA ARG A 425 -13.50 19.64 20.44
C ARG A 425 -12.45 19.69 19.35
N LEU A 426 -11.38 18.90 19.48
CA LEU A 426 -10.38 18.79 18.43
C LEU A 426 -10.74 17.66 17.46
N VAL A 427 -10.43 17.86 16.20
CA VAL A 427 -10.54 16.82 15.17
C VAL A 427 -9.15 16.60 14.59
N GLY A 428 -8.67 15.36 14.66
CA GLY A 428 -7.40 14.93 14.10
C GLY A 428 -7.61 14.19 12.78
N GLY A 429 -6.74 14.41 11.82
CA GLY A 429 -6.83 13.79 10.51
C GLY A 429 -5.76 14.30 9.57
N TYR A 430 -6.14 14.62 8.34
CA TYR A 430 -5.22 15.17 7.33
C TYR A 430 -5.83 16.40 6.64
N LEU A 431 -4.98 17.30 6.17
CA LEU A 431 -5.39 18.49 5.41
C LEU A 431 -4.71 18.53 4.04
N GLY A 432 -5.50 18.70 2.98
CA GLY A 432 -5.01 18.83 1.62
C GLY A 432 -4.94 17.51 0.87
N GLY A 433 -3.94 17.33 0.02
CA GLY A 433 -3.79 16.15 -0.81
C GLY A 433 -3.33 16.50 -2.22
N GLU A 434 -2.48 15.65 -2.78
CA GLU A 434 -1.96 15.84 -4.14
C GLU A 434 -2.87 15.11 -5.13
N TYR A 435 -3.59 15.88 -5.98
CA TYR A 435 -4.47 15.28 -6.98
C TYR A 435 -3.68 14.70 -8.15
N ASN A 436 -3.84 13.39 -8.38
CA ASN A 436 -3.29 12.69 -9.52
C ASN A 436 -4.29 12.72 -10.69
N GLN A 437 -4.11 13.66 -11.62
CA GLN A 437 -4.99 13.82 -12.78
C GLN A 437 -5.05 12.59 -13.68
N LEU A 438 -3.94 11.83 -13.79
CA LEU A 438 -3.89 10.62 -14.62
C LEU A 438 -4.67 9.46 -13.98
N GLY A 439 -4.67 9.39 -12.65
CA GLY A 439 -5.28 8.31 -11.88
C GLY A 439 -6.70 8.59 -11.37
N GLY A 440 -7.11 9.85 -11.28
CA GLY A 440 -8.42 10.25 -10.74
C GLY A 440 -8.52 10.11 -9.21
N TYR A 441 -7.43 10.33 -8.48
CA TYR A 441 -7.39 10.18 -7.02
C TYR A 441 -6.47 11.19 -6.33
N TYR A 442 -6.69 11.41 -5.05
CA TYR A 442 -5.81 12.17 -4.15
C TYR A 442 -4.79 11.26 -3.47
N LEU A 443 -3.55 11.74 -3.36
CA LEU A 443 -2.50 11.18 -2.50
C LEU A 443 -2.46 11.96 -1.20
N VAL A 444 -2.66 11.28 -0.07
CA VAL A 444 -2.59 11.89 1.27
C VAL A 444 -1.46 11.21 2.04
N SER A 445 -0.51 12.00 2.53
CA SER A 445 0.71 11.55 3.19
C SER A 445 0.74 11.99 4.66
N ASP A 446 1.57 11.35 5.49
CA ASP A 446 1.69 11.62 6.93
C ASP A 446 2.23 13.02 7.27
N ASP A 447 2.93 13.67 6.33
CA ASP A 447 3.31 15.09 6.44
C ASP A 447 2.12 16.05 6.30
N MET A 448 0.96 15.54 5.86
CA MET A 448 -0.30 16.28 5.78
C MET A 448 -1.18 16.07 7.03
N ALA A 449 -0.69 15.37 8.05
CA ALA A 449 -1.40 15.20 9.31
C ALA A 449 -1.74 16.57 9.91
N HIS A 450 -3.00 16.75 10.30
CA HIS A 450 -3.52 18.05 10.71
C HIS A 450 -4.56 17.92 11.82
N VAL A 451 -4.64 18.96 12.64
CA VAL A 451 -5.59 19.05 13.75
C VAL A 451 -6.31 20.40 13.67
N TRP A 452 -7.63 20.37 13.71
CA TRP A 452 -8.50 21.55 13.72
C TRP A 452 -9.52 21.46 14.85
N VAL A 453 -10.41 22.46 14.94
CA VAL A 453 -11.40 22.60 16.01
C VAL A 453 -12.81 22.50 15.44
N GLU A 454 -13.69 21.80 16.14
CA GLU A 454 -15.14 21.91 15.95
C GLU A 454 -15.75 22.66 17.14
N VAL A 455 -16.53 23.69 16.86
CA VAL A 455 -17.16 24.57 17.84
C VAL A 455 -18.68 24.40 17.74
N TYR A 456 -19.34 24.10 18.86
CA TYR A 456 -20.79 23.95 18.86
C TYR A 456 -21.47 25.31 19.05
N ILE A 457 -22.33 25.67 18.10
CA ILE A 457 -23.17 26.86 18.17
C ILE A 457 -24.63 26.40 18.15
N ALA A 458 -25.39 26.78 19.18
CA ALA A 458 -26.82 26.43 19.28
C ALA A 458 -27.58 26.89 18.02
N GLY A 459 -28.41 26.02 17.47
CA GLY A 459 -29.15 26.26 16.22
C GLY A 459 -28.35 26.07 14.92
N GLN A 460 -27.01 26.03 14.96
CA GLN A 460 -26.16 25.76 13.79
C GLN A 460 -25.51 24.37 13.83
N GLY A 461 -25.24 23.83 15.03
CA GLY A 461 -24.54 22.56 15.23
C GLY A 461 -23.03 22.74 15.35
N TRP A 462 -22.26 21.73 14.93
CA TRP A 462 -20.79 21.78 14.94
C TRP A 462 -20.27 22.58 13.74
N LEU A 463 -19.56 23.67 14.01
CA LEU A 463 -18.86 24.48 13.02
C LEU A 463 -17.38 24.10 13.00
N ARG A 464 -16.86 23.78 11.82
CA ARG A 464 -15.41 23.56 11.63
C ARG A 464 -14.67 24.88 11.60
N VAL A 465 -13.65 25.01 12.45
CA VAL A 465 -12.75 26.16 12.53
C VAL A 465 -11.31 25.66 12.52
N ASP A 466 -10.46 26.23 11.68
CA ASP A 466 -9.02 25.95 11.66
C ASP A 466 -8.24 27.18 12.12
N PRO A 467 -7.84 27.23 13.41
CA PRO A 467 -7.12 28.39 13.94
C PRO A 467 -5.73 28.57 13.34
N SER A 468 -5.14 27.53 12.75
CA SER A 468 -3.83 27.62 12.11
C SER A 468 -3.89 28.42 10.80
N SER A 469 -5.08 28.55 10.19
CA SER A 469 -5.31 29.41 9.03
C SER A 469 -5.21 30.91 9.36
N PHE A 470 -5.29 31.28 10.64
CA PHE A 470 -5.16 32.68 11.10
C PHE A 470 -3.69 33.13 11.23
N ALA A 471 -2.73 32.20 11.11
CA ALA A 471 -1.32 32.53 11.12
C ALA A 471 -0.93 33.39 9.90
N GLN A 472 -0.04 34.36 10.08
CA GLN A 472 0.37 35.29 9.01
C GLN A 472 0.95 34.59 7.78
N ASN A 473 1.64 33.46 7.98
CA ASN A 473 2.25 32.66 6.92
C ASN A 473 1.40 31.46 6.46
N ALA A 474 0.12 31.37 6.86
CA ALA A 474 -0.76 30.26 6.48
C ALA A 474 -0.82 30.09 4.95
N GLY A 475 -0.93 31.19 4.18
CA GLY A 475 -0.94 31.14 2.72
C GLY A 475 0.34 30.56 2.10
N ALA A 476 1.50 30.66 2.75
CA ALA A 476 2.75 30.09 2.26
C ALA A 476 2.93 28.62 2.67
N VAL A 477 2.33 28.21 3.80
CA VAL A 477 2.35 26.81 4.27
C VAL A 477 1.37 25.95 3.47
N TRP A 478 0.19 26.50 3.17
CA TRP A 478 -0.91 25.76 2.54
C TRP A 478 -1.10 26.09 1.05
N GLY A 479 -0.54 27.21 0.58
CA GLY A 479 -0.67 27.68 -0.80
C GLY A 479 0.49 27.25 -1.70
N SER A 480 0.11 26.65 -2.82
CA SER A 480 0.95 26.17 -3.94
C SER A 480 1.75 24.88 -3.72
N PRO A 481 1.37 23.80 -4.43
CA PRO A 481 2.26 22.67 -4.66
C PRO A 481 3.54 23.17 -5.34
N ARG A 482 4.71 22.88 -4.76
CA ARG A 482 5.99 23.10 -5.44
C ARG A 482 5.95 22.35 -6.77
N LYS A 483 5.83 23.07 -7.88
CA LYS A 483 5.92 22.53 -9.25
C LYS A 483 7.34 22.01 -9.48
N SER A 484 7.59 20.77 -9.05
CA SER A 484 8.87 20.09 -9.27
C SER A 484 8.71 19.01 -10.33
N LEU A 485 9.66 18.93 -11.26
CA LEU A 485 9.76 17.86 -12.25
C LEU A 485 9.81 16.47 -11.58
N LEU A 486 10.48 16.38 -10.42
CA LEU A 486 10.54 15.17 -9.60
C LEU A 486 9.17 14.75 -9.07
N LEU A 487 8.30 15.73 -8.76
CA LEU A 487 6.93 15.47 -8.31
C LEU A 487 6.10 14.85 -9.43
N LYS A 488 6.23 15.34 -10.66
CA LYS A 488 5.54 14.77 -11.83
C LYS A 488 5.96 13.32 -12.08
N ILE A 489 7.27 13.03 -12.08
CA ILE A 489 7.79 11.66 -12.25
C ILE A 489 7.25 10.73 -11.15
N ARG A 490 7.27 11.19 -9.90
CA ARG A 490 6.73 10.42 -8.76
C ARG A 490 5.24 10.14 -8.91
N ILE A 491 4.44 11.15 -9.27
CA ILE A 491 2.99 11.00 -9.49
C ILE A 491 2.73 10.01 -10.63
N THR A 492 3.49 10.06 -11.72
CA THR A 492 3.36 9.10 -12.83
C THR A 492 3.71 7.67 -12.40
N LEU A 493 4.80 7.47 -11.65
CA LEU A 493 5.15 6.15 -11.11
C LEU A 493 4.08 5.63 -10.14
N ASP A 494 3.50 6.51 -9.31
CA ASP A 494 2.40 6.13 -8.43
C ASP A 494 1.11 5.82 -9.21
N SER A 495 0.81 6.56 -10.29
CA SER A 495 -0.30 6.23 -11.20
C SER A 495 -0.16 4.81 -11.73
N LEU A 496 1.04 4.42 -12.17
CA LEU A 496 1.31 3.06 -12.66
C LEU A 496 1.12 2.02 -11.55
N ASN A 497 1.65 2.28 -10.35
CA ASN A 497 1.51 1.39 -9.21
C ASN A 497 0.06 1.25 -8.73
N HIS A 498 -0.70 2.34 -8.72
CA HIS A 498 -2.11 2.34 -8.36
C HIS A 498 -2.98 1.64 -9.41
N THR A 499 -2.76 1.93 -10.70
CA THR A 499 -3.44 1.23 -11.80
C THR A 499 -3.15 -0.26 -11.74
N TRP A 500 -1.91 -0.64 -11.44
CA TRP A 500 -1.51 -2.02 -11.20
C TRP A 500 -2.27 -2.66 -10.04
N ASN A 501 -2.29 -2.00 -8.88
CA ASN A 501 -3.03 -2.48 -7.72
C ASN A 501 -4.52 -2.66 -8.06
N ARG A 502 -5.12 -1.71 -8.77
CA ARG A 502 -6.53 -1.76 -9.18
C ARG A 502 -6.83 -2.85 -10.20
N ALA A 503 -5.99 -2.97 -11.23
CA ALA A 503 -6.24 -3.82 -12.39
C ALA A 503 -5.81 -5.27 -12.17
N VAL A 504 -4.84 -5.53 -11.29
CA VAL A 504 -4.27 -6.87 -11.10
C VAL A 504 -4.47 -7.40 -9.69
N ILE A 505 -4.25 -6.58 -8.65
CA ILE A 505 -4.35 -7.03 -7.25
C ILE A 505 -5.80 -7.01 -6.76
N SER A 506 -6.55 -5.95 -7.01
CA SER A 506 -7.93 -5.75 -6.56
C SER A 506 -8.95 -5.89 -7.68
N TYR A 507 -8.63 -6.64 -8.75
CA TYR A 507 -9.57 -6.89 -9.85
C TYR A 507 -10.79 -7.63 -9.31
N ASP A 508 -11.90 -6.92 -9.25
CA ASP A 508 -13.11 -7.32 -8.54
C ASP A 508 -13.80 -8.55 -9.17
N PHE A 509 -14.14 -9.53 -8.34
CA PHE A 509 -14.89 -10.73 -8.73
C PHE A 509 -16.25 -10.36 -9.34
N GLU A 510 -16.88 -9.26 -8.89
CA GLU A 510 -18.15 -8.79 -9.47
C GLU A 510 -17.98 -8.29 -10.92
N ARG A 511 -16.81 -7.69 -11.24
CA ARG A 511 -16.48 -7.31 -12.62
C ARG A 511 -16.20 -8.54 -13.50
N GLN A 512 -15.52 -9.56 -12.99
CA GLN A 512 -15.33 -10.83 -13.71
C GLN A 512 -16.67 -11.51 -14.03
N ALA A 513 -17.52 -11.66 -13.01
CA ALA A 513 -18.82 -12.31 -13.15
C ALA A 513 -19.73 -11.56 -14.14
N SER A 514 -19.73 -10.22 -14.11
CA SER A 514 -20.54 -9.43 -15.03
C SER A 514 -20.03 -9.44 -16.48
N VAL A 515 -18.73 -9.46 -16.72
CA VAL A 515 -18.14 -9.60 -18.07
C VAL A 515 -18.41 -11.00 -18.63
N VAL A 516 -18.19 -12.06 -17.85
CA VAL A 516 -18.47 -13.45 -18.27
C VAL A 516 -19.97 -13.64 -18.54
N ARG A 517 -20.84 -13.08 -17.70
CA ARG A 517 -22.30 -13.13 -17.91
C ARG A 517 -22.73 -12.35 -19.15
N LYS A 518 -22.12 -11.18 -19.43
CA LYS A 518 -22.38 -10.40 -20.66
C LYS A 518 -21.86 -11.12 -21.91
N ALA A 519 -20.64 -11.67 -21.88
CA ALA A 519 -20.07 -12.45 -22.97
C ALA A 519 -20.89 -13.72 -23.24
N GLY A 520 -21.29 -14.43 -22.18
CA GLY A 520 -22.17 -15.60 -22.28
C GLY A 520 -23.54 -15.28 -22.87
N LYS A 521 -24.16 -14.15 -22.47
CA LYS A 521 -25.42 -13.68 -23.07
C LYS A 521 -25.26 -13.25 -24.54
N SER A 522 -24.14 -12.60 -24.89
CA SER A 522 -23.84 -12.19 -26.26
C SER A 522 -23.59 -13.39 -27.18
N LEU A 523 -22.84 -14.39 -26.70
CA LEU A 523 -22.63 -15.67 -27.41
C LEU A 523 -23.91 -16.51 -27.54
N GLN A 524 -24.82 -16.46 -26.56
CA GLN A 524 -26.14 -17.09 -26.66
C GLN A 524 -27.05 -16.42 -27.70
N GLY A 525 -26.82 -15.13 -27.99
CA GLY A 525 -27.55 -14.35 -28.99
C GLY A 525 -27.12 -14.61 -30.44
N LEU A 526 -25.88 -15.08 -30.68
CA LEU A 526 -25.35 -15.37 -32.02
C LEU A 526 -25.71 -16.79 -32.48
N GLU A 527 -26.16 -16.97 -33.72
CA GLU A 527 -26.44 -18.29 -34.31
C GLU A 527 -25.23 -19.23 -34.27
N ALA A 528 -24.03 -18.67 -34.47
CA ALA A 528 -22.75 -19.38 -34.34
C ALA A 528 -22.53 -19.97 -32.94
N GLY A 529 -23.03 -19.33 -31.86
CA GLY A 529 -22.89 -19.83 -30.49
C GLY A 529 -23.80 -21.04 -30.20
N ARG A 530 -24.97 -21.11 -30.84
CA ARG A 530 -25.85 -22.30 -30.78
C ARG A 530 -25.25 -23.45 -31.58
N ALA A 531 -24.74 -23.18 -32.79
CA ALA A 531 -24.06 -24.17 -33.62
C ALA A 531 -22.79 -24.71 -32.94
N LEU A 532 -21.97 -23.84 -32.33
CA LEU A 532 -20.76 -24.23 -31.60
C LEU A 532 -21.10 -25.11 -30.39
N LYS A 533 -22.15 -24.79 -29.62
CA LYS A 533 -22.62 -25.67 -28.52
C LYS A 533 -23.08 -27.04 -29.01
N ALA A 534 -23.76 -27.10 -30.15
CA ALA A 534 -24.20 -28.35 -30.74
C ALA A 534 -23.01 -29.18 -31.28
N LEU A 535 -21.98 -28.53 -31.82
CA LEU A 535 -20.80 -29.17 -32.43
C LEU A 535 -19.68 -29.49 -31.45
N LEU A 536 -19.60 -28.80 -30.30
CA LEU A 536 -18.55 -28.99 -29.29
C LEU A 536 -18.37 -30.45 -28.84
N PRO A 537 -19.42 -31.21 -28.48
CA PRO A 537 -19.24 -32.61 -28.09
C PRO A 537 -18.68 -33.47 -29.23
N TYR A 538 -19.07 -33.20 -30.48
CA TYR A 538 -18.55 -33.90 -31.66
C TYR A 538 -17.11 -33.54 -31.99
N LEU A 539 -16.71 -32.27 -31.81
CA LEU A 539 -15.32 -31.83 -32.00
C LEU A 539 -14.38 -32.41 -30.93
N VAL A 540 -14.82 -32.45 -29.67
CA VAL A 540 -14.06 -33.08 -28.57
C VAL A 540 -13.94 -34.59 -28.81
N PHE A 541 -15.02 -35.24 -29.25
CA PHE A 541 -14.99 -36.66 -29.61
C PHE A 541 -14.06 -36.92 -30.80
N ALA A 542 -14.14 -36.13 -31.87
CA ALA A 542 -13.27 -36.26 -33.03
C ALA A 542 -11.80 -36.02 -32.68
N ALA A 543 -11.47 -35.02 -31.86
CA ALA A 543 -10.11 -34.79 -31.37
C ALA A 543 -9.61 -35.96 -30.51
N GLY A 544 -10.47 -36.55 -29.67
CA GLY A 544 -10.17 -37.76 -28.91
C GLY A 544 -9.88 -38.97 -29.80
N VAL A 545 -10.68 -39.18 -30.86
CA VAL A 545 -10.49 -40.25 -31.84
C VAL A 545 -9.22 -40.05 -32.67
N VAL A 546 -8.93 -38.81 -33.09
CA VAL A 546 -7.67 -38.47 -33.80
C VAL A 546 -6.46 -38.70 -32.88
N GLY A 547 -6.55 -38.31 -31.60
CA GLY A 547 -5.51 -38.58 -30.61
C GLY A 547 -5.29 -40.08 -30.35
N LEU A 548 -6.36 -40.86 -30.25
CA LEU A 548 -6.29 -42.31 -30.09
C LEU A 548 -5.73 -43.01 -31.33
N SER A 549 -6.20 -42.65 -32.53
CA SER A 549 -5.73 -43.21 -33.79
C SER A 549 -4.26 -42.86 -34.08
N THR A 550 -3.83 -41.62 -33.82
CA THR A 550 -2.41 -41.25 -33.91
C THR A 550 -1.55 -41.98 -32.88
N SER A 551 -2.04 -42.18 -31.65
CA SER A 551 -1.32 -42.99 -30.65
C SER A 551 -1.18 -44.46 -31.07
N LEU A 552 -2.23 -45.04 -31.67
CA LEU A 552 -2.24 -46.44 -32.14
C LEU A 552 -1.36 -46.63 -33.39
N LEU A 553 -1.35 -45.65 -34.30
CA LEU A 553 -0.45 -45.62 -35.46
C LEU A 553 1.02 -45.47 -35.06
N CYS A 554 1.31 -44.63 -34.05
CA CYS A 554 2.65 -44.53 -33.48
C CYS A 554 3.07 -45.80 -32.73
N ARG A 555 2.15 -46.49 -32.05
CA ARG A 555 2.42 -47.76 -31.35
C ARG A 555 2.81 -48.89 -32.31
N LYS A 556 2.17 -48.98 -33.48
CA LYS A 556 2.53 -49.95 -34.54
C LYS A 556 3.90 -49.71 -35.19
N ARG A 557 4.39 -48.46 -35.19
CA ARG A 557 5.74 -48.14 -35.71
C ARG A 557 6.87 -48.39 -34.71
N LEU A 558 6.57 -48.33 -33.42
CA LEU A 558 7.58 -48.49 -32.35
C LEU A 558 7.75 -49.94 -31.88
N PHE A 559 6.76 -50.81 -32.12
CA PHE A 559 6.84 -52.25 -31.85
C PHE A 559 6.25 -53.05 -33.02
N PRO A 560 7.01 -53.27 -34.11
CA PRO A 560 6.64 -54.28 -35.09
C PRO A 560 6.81 -55.66 -34.43
N SER A 561 5.73 -56.44 -34.40
CA SER A 561 5.74 -57.85 -33.98
C SER A 561 6.68 -58.69 -34.83
#